data_AF-A0A6L5EPS7-F1
#
_entry.id   AF-A0A6L5EPS7-F1
#
_cell.length_a   1.000
_cell.length_b   1.000
_cell.length_c   1.000
_cell.angle_alpha   90.00
_cell.angle_beta   90.00
_cell.angle_gamma   90.00
#
_symmetry.space_group_name_H-M   'P 1'
#
loop_
_entity.id
_entity.type
_entity.pdbx_description
1 polymer ?
#
loop_
_entity_poly.entity_id
_entity_poly.type
_entity_poly.pdbx_seq_one_letter_code
_entity_poly.pdbx_strand_id
1 'polypeptide(L)' 'MREVENGQTVWRISCGDMINRDRCVTVFADNGEVVVVGPPGETARLTNGQVGQLRAALNEAAKLAER' A
#
# COMPACT_ATOMS: atom_id res chain seq x y z
N MET A 1 7.24 2.17 3.54
CA MET A 1 8.26 3.08 2.95
C MET A 1 7.70 3.69 1.68
N ARG A 2 7.96 4.99 1.44
CA ARG A 2 7.59 5.69 0.20
C ARG A 2 8.79 5.64 -0.74
N GLU A 3 8.59 5.18 -1.96
CA GLU A 3 9.60 5.01 -2.99
C GLU A 3 9.08 5.56 -4.32
N VAL A 4 9.98 5.77 -5.28
CA VAL A 4 9.60 6.10 -6.66
C VAL A 4 10.03 4.93 -7.54
N GLU A 5 9.07 4.28 -8.20
CA GLU A 5 9.29 3.15 -9.11
C GLU A 5 8.67 3.49 -10.46
N ASN A 6 9.43 3.34 -11.56
CA ASN A 6 8.97 3.65 -12.92
C ASN A 6 8.34 5.04 -13.09
N GLY A 7 8.79 6.03 -12.30
CA GLY A 7 8.23 7.39 -12.31
C GLY A 7 6.97 7.59 -11.45
N GLN A 8 6.46 6.53 -10.83
CA GLN A 8 5.29 6.56 -9.94
C GLN A 8 5.72 6.58 -8.47
N THR A 9 5.01 7.34 -7.63
CA THR A 9 5.19 7.23 -6.18
C THR A 9 4.48 5.98 -5.68
N VAL A 10 5.23 5.10 -5.01
CA VAL A 10 4.75 3.82 -4.48
C VAL A 10 4.97 3.78 -2.97
N TRP A 11 3.99 3.24 -2.25
CA TRP A 11 4.09 2.98 -0.82
C TRP A 11 4.04 1.47 -0.57
N ARG A 12 5.05 0.94 0.12
CA ARG A 12 5.07 -0.43 0.65
C ARG A 12 4.80 -0.41 2.14
N ILE A 13 3.68 -0.97 2.56
CA ILE A 13 3.27 -1.09 3.96
C ILE A 13 3.51 -2.55 4.38
N SER A 14 4.40 -2.78 5.34
CA SER A 14 4.61 -4.12 5.88
C SER A 14 3.33 -4.65 6.52
N CYS A 15 3.06 -5.94 6.36
CA CYS A 15 1.92 -6.64 6.95
C CYS A 15 2.28 -8.11 7.17
N GLY A 16 1.50 -8.80 8.00
CA GLY A 16 1.57 -10.26 8.08
C GLY A 16 0.63 -10.92 7.07
N ASP A 17 0.69 -12.24 6.98
CA ASP A 17 -0.42 -13.06 6.48
C ASP A 17 -1.09 -13.87 7.60
N MET A 18 -1.97 -14.80 7.24
CA MET A 18 -2.71 -15.64 8.20
C MET A 18 -1.79 -16.54 9.04
N ILE A 19 -0.58 -16.84 8.56
CA ILE A 19 0.43 -17.63 9.28
C ILE A 19 1.62 -16.76 9.75
N ASN A 20 1.42 -15.44 9.79
CA ASN A 20 2.34 -14.45 10.33
C ASN A 20 3.71 -14.36 9.61
N ARG A 21 3.77 -14.67 8.31
CA ARG A 21 4.95 -14.34 7.49
C ARG A 21 4.96 -12.86 7.16
N ASP A 22 6.15 -12.28 7.09
CA ASP A 22 6.31 -10.88 6.66
C ASP A 22 6.00 -10.72 5.17
N ARG A 23 5.17 -9.74 4.87
CA ARG A 23 4.58 -9.43 3.57
C ARG A 23 4.43 -7.91 3.44
N CYS A 24 3.92 -7.45 2.29
CA CYS A 24 3.56 -6.06 2.12
C CYS A 24 2.26 -5.86 1.34
N VAL A 25 1.56 -4.78 1.67
CA VAL A 25 0.55 -4.17 0.82
C VAL A 25 1.23 -3.02 0.08
N THR A 26 1.03 -2.97 -1.23
CA THR A 26 1.55 -1.88 -2.08
C THR A 26 0.41 -0.94 -2.44
N VAL A 27 0.65 0.37 -2.35
CA VAL A 27 -0.29 1.41 -2.76
C VAL A 27 0.41 2.33 -3.74
N PHE A 28 -0.26 2.75 -4.81
CA PHE A 28 0.22 3.76 -5.75
C PHE A 28 -0.94 4.43 -6.47
N ALA A 29 -0.67 5.54 -7.15
CA ALA A 29 -1.63 6.18 -8.04
C ALA A 29 -1.28 5.84 -9.49
N ASP A 30 -2.29 5.49 -10.28
CA ASP A 30 -2.15 5.20 -11.70
C ASP A 30 -3.39 5.69 -12.45
N ASN A 31 -3.20 6.48 -13.51
CA ASN A 31 -4.26 6.95 -14.40
C ASN A 31 -5.50 7.53 -13.69
N GLY A 32 -5.29 8.31 -12.63
CA GLY A 32 -6.38 8.92 -11.86
C GLY A 32 -7.07 7.98 -10.86
N GLU A 33 -6.53 6.78 -10.66
CA GLU A 33 -7.02 5.78 -9.73
C GLU A 33 -6.01 5.53 -8.60
N VAL A 34 -6.53 5.13 -7.44
CA VAL A 34 -5.70 4.61 -6.35
C VAL A 34 -5.67 3.09 -6.46
N VAL A 35 -4.48 2.55 -6.73
CA VAL A 35 -4.25 1.11 -6.85
C VAL A 35 -3.73 0.56 -5.53
N VAL A 36 -4.34 -0.53 -5.07
CA VAL A 36 -3.94 -1.26 -3.85
C VAL A 36 -3.69 -2.72 -4.22
N VAL A 37 -2.46 -3.18 -3.99
CA VAL A 37 -2.04 -4.55 -4.27
C VAL A 37 -1.77 -5.26 -2.95
N GLY A 38 -2.59 -6.25 -2.65
CA GLY A 38 -2.36 -7.16 -1.53
C GLY A 38 -1.20 -8.14 -1.80
N PRO A 39 -0.71 -8.84 -0.77
CA PRO A 39 0.28 -9.89 -0.95
C PRO A 39 -0.27 -11.00 -1.86
N PRO A 40 0.56 -11.54 -2.77
CA PRO A 40 0.10 -12.49 -3.78
C PRO A 40 -0.39 -13.79 -3.13
N GLY A 41 -1.63 -14.17 -3.48
CA GLY A 41 -2.25 -15.44 -3.06
C GLY A 41 -2.59 -15.53 -1.58
N GLU A 42 -2.53 -14.43 -0.82
CA GLU A 42 -2.67 -14.44 0.63
C GLU A 42 -3.51 -13.27 1.15
N THR A 43 -4.01 -13.41 2.38
CA THR A 43 -4.68 -12.31 3.08
C THR A 43 -3.67 -11.42 3.78
N ALA A 44 -3.73 -10.11 3.58
CA ALA A 44 -2.97 -9.15 4.38
C ALA A 44 -3.59 -9.02 5.78
N ARG A 45 -2.80 -9.34 6.81
CA ARG A 45 -3.14 -9.08 8.20
C ARG A 45 -2.35 -7.87 8.69
N LEU A 46 -3.06 -6.81 9.06
CA LEU A 46 -2.47 -5.56 9.52
C LEU A 46 -2.72 -5.36 11.02
N THR A 47 -1.70 -4.90 11.73
CA THR A 47 -1.84 -4.34 13.08
C THR A 47 -2.49 -2.95 13.01
N ASN A 48 -2.95 -2.42 14.15
CA ASN A 48 -3.50 -1.06 14.22
C ASN A 48 -2.52 0.00 13.70
N GLY A 49 -1.22 -0.14 13.99
CA GLY A 49 -0.20 0.76 13.46
C GLY A 49 -0.06 0.68 11.95
N GLN A 50 -0.07 -0.53 11.38
CA GLN A 50 0.00 -0.76 9.93
C GLN A 50 -1.27 -0.27 9.22
N VAL A 51 -2.45 -0.37 9.84
CA VAL A 51 -3.68 0.26 9.33
C VAL A 51 -3.54 1.78 9.28
N GLY A 52 -2.93 2.38 10.31
CA GLY A 52 -2.62 3.81 10.31
C GLY A 52 -1.71 4.22 9.15
N GLN A 53 -0.67 3.44 8.87
CA GLN A 53 0.24 3.64 7.74
C GLN A 53 -0.46 3.47 6.39
N LEU A 54 -1.31 2.44 6.26
CA LEU A 54 -2.10 2.21 5.05
C LEU A 54 -3.05 3.38 4.77
N ARG A 55 -3.77 3.87 5.77
CA ARG A 55 -4.64 5.04 5.64
C ARG A 55 -3.87 6.28 5.19
N ALA A 56 -2.69 6.53 5.75
CA ALA A 56 -1.85 7.65 5.32
C ALA A 56 -1.42 7.51 3.85
N ALA A 57 -1.00 6.31 3.44
CA ALA A 57 -0.63 6.03 2.04
C ALA A 57 -1.80 6.20 1.08
N LEU A 58 -2.99 5.70 1.42
CA LEU A 58 -4.21 5.84 0.61
C LEU A 58 -4.59 7.31 0.42
N ASN A 59 -4.52 8.12 1.48
CA ASN A 59 -4.82 9.55 1.40
C ASN A 59 -3.82 10.30 0.51
N GLU A 60 -2.53 9.97 0.58
CA GLU A 60 -1.52 10.59 -0.28
C GLU A 60 -1.65 10.13 -1.74
N ALA A 61 -1.96 8.85 -1.98
CA ALA A 61 -2.21 8.33 -3.31
C ALA A 61 -3.45 8.99 -3.94
N ALA A 62 -4.54 9.19 -3.19
CA ALA A 62 -5.73 9.88 -3.66
C ALA A 62 -5.42 11.31 -4.15
N LYS A 63 -4.62 12.07 -3.40
CA LYS A 63 -4.18 13.42 -3.81
C LYS A 63 -3.31 13.43 -5.07
N LEU A 64 -2.60 12.33 -5.36
CA LEU A 64 -1.83 12.19 -6.59
C LEU A 64 -2.72 11.76 -7.77
N ALA A 65 -3.76 10.98 -7.51
CA ALA A 65 -4.74 10.53 -8.49
C ALA A 65 -5.71 11.65 -8.93
N GLU A 66 -5.97 12.65 -8.08
CA GLU A 66 -6.78 13.83 -8.43
C GLU A 66 -6.09 14.82 -9.40
N ARG A 67 -4.83 14.56 -9.79
CA ARG A 67 -4.02 15.45 -10.64
C ARG A 67 -4.02 15.01 -12.09
#